data_AF-A0A8C0V6T5-F1
#
_entry.id   AF-A0A8C0V6T5-F1
#
_cell.length_a   1.000
_cell.length_b   1.000
_cell.length_c   1.000
_cell.angle_alpha   90.00
_cell.angle_beta   90.00
_cell.angle_gamma   90.00
#
_symmetry.space_group_name_H-M   'P 1'
#
loop_
_entity.id
_entity.type
_entity.pdbx_description
1 polymer ?
#
loop_
_entity_poly.entity_id
_entity_poly.type
_entity_poly.pdbx_seq_one_letter_code
_entity_poly.pdbx_strand_id
1 'polypeptide(L)'
;MEFPFFHGKITRRTCEELLSKKKKNGSYLIRESESVEGALCLCVFFEDIIYTYRIFREPQGYLRIQTSEGVPERTFKTLKDLIYTFEKPNQGLITSLRYPVKKPNTLQRSQKFESGMDSIYDEDDDDDGDYINVLP
;
A
#
# COMPACT_ATOMS: atom_id res chain seq x y z
N MET A 1 13.06 -9.73 11.41
CA MET A 1 12.85 -10.11 9.99
C MET A 1 11.52 -9.50 9.56
N GLU A 2 11.53 -8.35 8.89
CA GLU A 2 10.30 -7.68 8.46
C GLU A 2 9.81 -8.27 7.14
N PHE A 3 8.54 -8.67 7.06
CA PHE A 3 7.96 -9.13 5.80
C PHE A 3 7.54 -7.95 4.94
N PRO A 4 7.83 -7.95 3.62
CA PRO A 4 7.46 -6.85 2.75
C PRO A 4 5.93 -6.64 2.72
N PHE A 5 5.16 -7.71 2.82
CA PHE A 5 3.70 -7.69 2.85
C PHE A 5 3.11 -7.37 4.23
N PHE A 6 3.92 -7.27 5.30
CA PHE A 6 3.43 -7.00 6.65
C PHE A 6 3.62 -5.53 6.99
N HIS A 7 2.52 -4.83 7.24
CA HIS A 7 2.51 -3.37 7.50
C HIS A 7 2.31 -3.02 8.98
N GLY A 8 2.07 -4.02 9.85
CA GLY A 8 1.79 -3.78 11.27
C GLY A 8 0.44 -3.09 11.50
N LYS A 9 0.40 -2.17 12.47
CA LYS A 9 -0.80 -1.38 12.82
C LYS A 9 -1.09 -0.27 11.81
N ILE A 10 -1.70 -0.64 10.68
CA ILE A 10 -2.27 0.31 9.72
C ILE A 10 -3.79 0.30 9.75
N THR A 11 -4.40 1.45 9.46
CA THR A 11 -5.86 1.58 9.41
C THR A 11 -6.44 0.85 8.20
N ARG A 12 -7.72 0.47 8.30
CA ARG A 12 -8.47 -0.07 7.15
C ARG A 12 -8.38 0.83 5.91
N ARG A 13 -8.56 2.16 6.08
CA ARG A 13 -8.47 3.12 4.97
C ARG A 13 -7.10 3.11 4.31
N THR A 14 -6.01 3.14 5.08
CA THR A 14 -4.64 3.10 4.54
C THR A 14 -4.39 1.80 3.78
N CYS A 15 -4.88 0.67 4.30
CA CYS A 15 -4.82 -0.62 3.59
C CYS A 15 -5.56 -0.55 2.25
N GLU A 16 -6.75 0.02 2.24
CA GLU A 16 -7.56 0.17 1.03
C GLU A 16 -6.86 1.05 -0.01
N GLU A 17 -6.32 2.20 0.40
CA GLU A 17 -5.55 3.10 -0.48
C GLU A 17 -4.33 2.40 -1.10
N LEU A 18 -3.58 1.61 -0.31
CA LEU A 18 -2.39 0.91 -0.80
C LEU A 18 -2.73 -0.15 -1.85
N LEU A 19 -3.80 -0.91 -1.63
CA LEU A 19 -4.28 -1.93 -2.55
C LEU A 19 -4.90 -1.29 -3.81
N SER A 20 -5.75 -0.28 -3.62
CA SER A 20 -6.38 0.49 -4.70
C SER A 20 -5.37 1.29 -5.51
N LYS A 21 -4.23 1.70 -4.96
CA LYS A 21 -3.14 2.32 -5.73
C LYS A 21 -2.44 1.33 -6.66
N LYS A 22 -2.41 0.04 -6.30
CA LYS A 22 -1.82 -1.00 -7.15
C LYS A 22 -2.76 -1.42 -8.28
N LYS A 23 -4.09 -1.41 -8.06
CA LYS A 23 -5.14 -1.86 -9.02
C LYS A 23 -4.79 -3.17 -9.73
N LYS A 24 -4.23 -4.14 -9.00
CA LYS A 24 -3.82 -5.43 -9.55
C LYS A 24 -4.50 -6.55 -8.79
N ASN A 25 -5.25 -7.38 -9.51
CA ASN A 25 -5.91 -8.55 -8.93
C ASN A 25 -4.87 -9.50 -8.32
N GLY A 26 -5.15 -9.96 -7.10
CA GLY A 26 -4.22 -10.75 -6.30
C GLY A 26 -3.15 -9.92 -5.58
N SER A 27 -3.30 -8.59 -5.54
CA SER A 27 -2.50 -7.77 -4.62
C SER A 27 -2.93 -8.03 -3.20
N TYR A 28 -1.98 -8.15 -2.28
CA TYR A 28 -2.30 -8.43 -0.89
C TYR A 28 -1.33 -7.79 0.09
N LEU A 29 -1.81 -7.61 1.31
CA LEU A 29 -1.00 -7.22 2.46
C LEU A 29 -1.60 -7.75 3.76
N ILE A 30 -0.78 -7.84 4.79
CA ILE A 30 -1.18 -8.21 6.14
C ILE A 30 -1.00 -7.01 7.05
N ARG A 31 -2.04 -6.73 7.84
CA ARG A 31 -2.05 -5.72 8.90
C ARG A 31 -2.48 -6.33 10.23
N GLU A 32 -2.22 -5.63 11.32
CA GLU A 32 -2.83 -5.95 12.61
C GLU A 32 -4.30 -5.55 12.62
N SER A 33 -5.12 -6.35 13.31
CA SER A 33 -6.53 -6.05 13.47
C SER A 33 -6.72 -4.89 14.46
N GLU A 34 -7.41 -3.83 14.04
CA GLU A 34 -7.74 -2.68 14.90
C GLU A 34 -8.82 -3.04 15.93
N SER A 35 -9.68 -4.02 15.62
CA SER A 35 -10.82 -4.39 16.46
C SER A 35 -10.55 -5.57 17.38
N VAL A 36 -9.51 -6.37 17.11
CA VAL A 36 -9.23 -7.60 17.85
C VAL A 36 -7.74 -7.64 18.15
N GLU A 37 -7.40 -7.46 19.43
CA GLU A 37 -6.00 -7.49 19.86
C GLU A 37 -5.37 -8.86 19.60
N GLY A 38 -4.14 -8.86 19.08
CA GLY A 38 -3.40 -10.08 18.74
C GLY A 38 -3.84 -10.78 17.44
N ALA A 39 -4.97 -10.40 16.85
CA ALA A 39 -5.38 -10.89 15.54
C ALA A 39 -4.75 -10.08 14.40
N LEU A 40 -4.59 -10.74 13.26
CA LEU A 40 -4.11 -10.14 12.02
C LEU A 40 -5.24 -10.12 10.98
N CYS A 41 -5.11 -9.24 9.99
CA CYS A 41 -6.01 -9.16 8.85
C CYS A 41 -5.21 -9.31 7.57
N LEU A 42 -5.53 -10.33 6.78
CA LEU A 42 -5.06 -10.48 5.40
C LEU A 42 -6.04 -9.76 4.48
N CYS A 43 -5.56 -8.72 3.80
CA CYS A 43 -6.35 -7.96 2.86
C CYS A 43 -5.91 -8.29 1.44
N VAL A 44 -6.86 -8.63 0.57
CA VAL A 44 -6.64 -9.04 -0.82
C VAL A 44 -7.50 -8.21 -1.75
N PHE A 45 -6.90 -7.63 -2.78
CA PHE A 45 -7.58 -6.87 -3.83
C PHE A 45 -7.98 -7.79 -4.98
N PHE A 46 -9.25 -7.76 -5.34
CA PHE A 46 -9.80 -8.49 -6.48
C PHE A 46 -11.04 -7.77 -7.02
N GLU A 47 -11.04 -7.47 -8.32
CA GLU A 47 -12.18 -6.83 -9.01
C GLU A 47 -12.68 -5.55 -8.33
N ASP A 48 -11.75 -4.62 -8.04
CA ASP A 48 -12.04 -3.35 -7.35
C ASP A 48 -12.65 -3.47 -5.94
N ILE A 49 -12.68 -4.70 -5.40
CA ILE A 49 -13.13 -5.00 -4.04
C ILE A 49 -11.95 -5.47 -3.20
N ILE A 50 -11.95 -5.09 -1.92
CA ILE A 50 -10.94 -5.52 -0.96
C ILE A 50 -11.55 -6.52 0.01
N TYR A 51 -11.08 -7.74 -0.09
CA TYR A 51 -11.49 -8.86 0.75
C TYR A 51 -10.58 -8.91 1.98
N THR A 52 -11.18 -8.86 3.16
CA THR A 52 -10.46 -8.91 4.44
C THR A 52 -10.73 -10.23 5.13
N TYR A 53 -9.67 -11.02 5.36
CA TYR A 53 -9.71 -12.29 6.06
C TYR A 53 -9.04 -12.14 7.43
N ARG A 54 -9.71 -12.56 8.50
CA ARG A 54 -9.13 -12.50 9.86
C ARG A 54 -8.24 -13.71 10.10
N ILE A 55 -7.07 -13.47 10.67
CA ILE A 55 -6.12 -14.50 11.10
C ILE A 55 -5.98 -14.40 12.62
N PHE A 56 -6.38 -15.46 13.30
CA PHE A 56 -6.26 -15.63 14.73
C PHE A 56 -4.96 -16.34 15.08
N ARG A 57 -4.33 -15.90 16.17
CA ARG A 57 -3.17 -16.58 16.75
C ARG A 57 -3.70 -17.55 17.81
N GLU A 58 -3.57 -18.83 17.55
CA GLU A 58 -3.93 -19.88 18.49
C GLU A 58 -2.87 -19.97 19.60
N PRO A 59 -3.25 -20.34 20.83
CA PRO A 59 -2.33 -20.38 21.99
C PRO A 59 -1.16 -21.37 21.80
N GLN A 60 -1.30 -22.32 20.90
CA GLN A 60 -0.30 -23.34 20.58
C GLN A 60 0.76 -22.83 19.58
N GLY A 61 0.70 -21.55 19.18
CA GLY A 61 1.62 -20.93 18.21
C GLY A 61 1.20 -21.08 16.75
N TYR A 62 0.02 -21.63 16.47
CA TYR A 62 -0.53 -21.72 15.12
C TYR A 62 -1.33 -20.46 14.74
N LEU A 63 -1.49 -20.26 13.44
CA LEU A 63 -2.24 -19.18 12.82
C LEU A 63 -3.46 -19.77 12.12
N ARG A 64 -4.65 -19.41 12.53
CA ARG A 64 -5.90 -19.86 11.92
C ARG A 64 -6.53 -18.72 11.14
N ILE A 65 -6.83 -18.94 9.86
CA ILE A 65 -7.48 -17.93 9.01
C ILE A 65 -8.96 -18.26 8.81
N GLN A 66 -9.80 -17.24 8.98
CA GLN A 66 -11.23 -17.32 8.72
C GLN A 66 -11.46 -17.14 7.21
N THR A 67 -11.83 -18.23 6.55
CA THR A 67 -12.20 -18.27 5.12
C THR A 67 -13.73 -18.29 4.98
N SER A 68 -14.23 -18.30 3.75
CA SER A 68 -15.68 -18.34 3.48
C SER A 68 -16.31 -19.66 3.93
N GLU A 69 -17.60 -19.63 4.26
CA GLU A 69 -18.39 -20.81 4.63
C GLU A 69 -18.24 -21.93 3.59
N GLY A 70 -17.92 -23.15 4.05
CA GLY A 70 -17.68 -24.32 3.20
C GLY A 70 -16.21 -24.61 2.87
N VAL A 71 -15.27 -23.73 3.23
CA VAL A 71 -13.84 -24.02 3.13
C VAL A 71 -13.34 -24.63 4.44
N PRO A 72 -12.54 -25.71 4.41
CA PRO A 72 -11.97 -26.28 5.62
C PRO A 72 -11.03 -25.27 6.30
N GLU A 73 -11.25 -25.03 7.59
CA GLU A 73 -10.35 -24.20 8.39
C GLU A 73 -8.95 -24.78 8.38
N ARG A 74 -7.96 -23.94 8.06
CA ARG A 74 -6.56 -24.33 8.05
C ARG A 74 -5.76 -23.57 9.09
N THR A 75 -4.85 -24.28 9.72
CA THR A 75 -3.89 -23.75 10.68
C THR A 75 -2.49 -23.78 10.10
N PHE A 76 -1.74 -22.71 10.28
CA PHE A 76 -0.39 -22.53 9.76
C PHE A 76 0.60 -22.28 10.90
N LYS A 77 1.85 -22.71 10.77
CA LYS A 77 2.89 -22.43 11.79
C LYS A 77 3.43 -21.02 11.69
N THR A 78 3.59 -20.52 10.45
CA THR A 78 4.13 -19.18 10.20
C THR A 78 3.28 -18.42 9.18
N LEU A 79 3.39 -17.09 9.19
CA LEU A 79 2.76 -16.26 8.15
C LEU A 79 3.28 -16.59 6.76
N LYS A 80 4.55 -17.02 6.62
CA LYS A 80 5.10 -17.44 5.33
C LYS A 80 4.37 -18.67 4.80
N ASP A 81 4.17 -19.69 5.63
CA ASP A 81 3.47 -20.92 5.23
C ASP A 81 2.02 -20.64 4.82
N LEU A 82 1.37 -19.73 5.55
CA LEU A 82 0.04 -19.23 5.23
C LEU A 82 0.02 -18.64 3.83
N ILE A 83 0.90 -17.67 3.56
CA ILE A 83 0.98 -17.00 2.25
C ILE A 83 1.31 -18.00 1.15
N TYR A 84 2.32 -18.85 1.34
CA TYR A 84 2.74 -19.87 0.36
C TYR A 84 1.60 -20.83 -0.02
N THR A 85 0.75 -21.17 0.95
CA THR A 85 -0.43 -21.99 0.68
C THR A 85 -1.41 -21.22 -0.21
N PHE A 86 -1.75 -19.98 0.16
CA PHE A 86 -2.72 -19.15 -0.57
C PHE A 86 -2.21 -18.54 -1.88
N GLU A 87 -0.91 -18.64 -2.17
CA GLU A 87 -0.37 -18.39 -3.51
C GLU A 87 -0.87 -19.43 -4.54
N LYS A 88 -1.28 -20.62 -4.08
CA LYS A 88 -1.86 -21.64 -4.95
C LYS A 88 -3.33 -21.33 -5.27
N PRO A 89 -3.82 -21.69 -6.47
CA PRO A 89 -5.24 -21.58 -6.80
C PRO A 89 -6.11 -22.50 -5.95
N ASN A 90 -7.39 -22.15 -5.81
CA ASN A 90 -8.44 -22.96 -5.18
C ASN A 90 -8.18 -23.32 -3.70
N GLN A 91 -7.61 -22.39 -2.93
CA GLN A 91 -7.34 -22.61 -1.50
C GLN A 91 -8.36 -21.96 -0.56
N GLY A 92 -9.48 -21.46 -1.09
CA GLY A 92 -10.56 -20.87 -0.29
C GLY A 92 -10.46 -19.35 -0.05
N LEU A 93 -9.58 -18.66 -0.78
CA LEU A 93 -9.67 -17.21 -0.97
C LEU A 93 -10.35 -16.90 -2.31
N ILE A 94 -10.83 -15.67 -2.45
CA ILE A 94 -11.42 -15.16 -3.70
C ILE A 94 -10.45 -15.25 -4.88
N THR A 95 -9.15 -15.07 -4.62
CA THR A 95 -8.09 -15.12 -5.63
C THR A 95 -6.78 -15.56 -4.99
N SER A 96 -5.89 -16.12 -5.79
CA SER A 96 -4.54 -16.48 -5.35
C SER A 96 -3.72 -15.23 -5.04
N LEU A 97 -2.92 -15.32 -3.97
CA LEU A 97 -1.96 -14.27 -3.63
C LEU A 97 -0.88 -14.21 -4.72
N ARG A 98 -0.69 -13.03 -5.33
CA ARG A 98 0.28 -12.85 -6.43
C ARG A 98 1.25 -11.70 -6.19
N TYR A 99 0.73 -10.58 -5.72
CA TYR A 99 1.50 -9.35 -5.63
C TYR A 99 1.56 -8.83 -4.19
N PRO A 100 2.64 -9.13 -3.44
CA PRO A 100 2.81 -8.56 -2.10
C PRO A 100 2.97 -7.04 -2.20
N VAL A 101 2.09 -6.30 -1.52
CA VAL A 101 2.19 -4.84 -1.44
C VAL A 101 3.19 -4.48 -0.36
N LYS A 102 4.30 -3.85 -0.77
CA LYS A 102 5.35 -3.39 0.14
C LYS A 102 4.86 -2.22 0.99
N LYS A 103 5.31 -2.15 2.25
CA LYS A 103 5.19 -0.93 3.06
C LYS A 103 5.79 0.27 2.29
N PRO A 104 5.07 1.41 2.18
CA PRO A 104 5.69 2.61 1.65
C PRO A 104 6.80 3.01 2.62
N ASN A 105 8.05 2.96 2.18
CA ASN A 105 9.15 3.51 2.97
C ASN A 105 8.89 5.01 3.14
N THR A 106 8.61 5.45 4.37
CA THR A 106 8.45 6.88 4.70
C THR A 106 9.77 7.65 4.73
N LEU A 107 10.89 7.01 4.41
CA LEU A 107 12.16 7.70 4.19
C LEU A 107 12.19 8.29 2.77
N GLN A 108 11.52 9.45 2.60
CA GLN A 108 11.89 10.58 1.71
C GLN A 108 10.75 11.60 1.59
N ARG A 109 10.28 12.15 2.72
CA ARG A 109 9.51 13.40 2.69
C ARG A 109 10.15 14.44 3.61
N SER A 110 11.40 14.78 3.31
CA SER A 110 11.93 16.12 3.53
C SER A 110 12.38 16.64 2.16
N GLN A 111 11.88 17.82 1.79
CA GLN A 111 12.22 18.62 0.60
C GLN A 111 11.61 18.18 -0.75
N LYS A 112 10.31 18.42 -0.92
CA LYS A 112 9.76 18.89 -2.21
C LYS A 112 8.48 19.68 -1.97
N PHE A 113 8.64 20.84 -1.36
CA PHE A 113 7.70 21.95 -1.45
C PHE A 113 8.48 23.06 -2.16
N GLU A 114 8.42 23.09 -3.49
CA GLU A 114 8.40 24.35 -4.25
C GLU A 114 7.52 24.07 -5.45
N SER A 115 6.30 24.57 -5.33
CA SER A 115 5.24 24.62 -6.34
C SER A 115 5.66 25.57 -7.46
N GLY A 116 5.83 25.03 -8.66
CA GLY A 116 5.71 25.82 -9.87
C GLY A 116 4.23 26.00 -10.22
N MET A 117 3.79 27.25 -10.31
CA MET A 117 2.58 27.69 -11.02
C MET A 117 2.86 29.14 -11.44
N ASP A 118 3.31 29.35 -12.68
CA ASP A 118 2.52 29.77 -13.87
C ASP A 118 2.24 31.28 -13.81
N SER A 119 2.46 32.18 -14.78
CA SER A 119 2.79 32.17 -16.21
C SER A 119 2.92 33.65 -16.67
N ILE A 120 3.49 33.91 -17.87
CA ILE A 120 3.13 35.01 -18.82
C ILE A 120 3.76 36.40 -18.54
N TYR A 121 4.39 37.18 -19.46
CA TYR A 121 4.39 37.34 -20.92
C TYR A 121 5.81 37.62 -21.48
N ASP A 122 5.93 37.42 -22.80
CA ASP A 122 7.04 37.62 -23.74
C ASP A 122 7.69 39.02 -23.81
N GLU A 123 8.85 38.99 -24.47
CA GLU A 123 9.81 40.02 -24.93
C GLU A 123 9.30 41.45 -25.17
N ASP A 124 10.10 42.43 -24.74
CA ASP A 124 10.38 43.63 -25.55
C ASP A 124 11.89 43.93 -25.46
N ASP A 125 12.49 43.89 -26.65
CA ASP A 125 13.83 44.30 -27.04
C ASP A 125 13.85 45.84 -27.07
N ASP A 126 14.72 46.50 -26.28
CA ASP A 126 15.06 47.90 -26.49
C ASP A 126 16.55 48.10 -26.13
N ASP A 127 17.37 47.74 -27.10
CA ASP A 127 18.62 48.42 -27.42
C ASP A 127 18.29 49.86 -27.86
N ASP A 128 18.56 50.87 -27.03
CA ASP A 128 18.77 52.24 -27.53
C ASP A 128 19.63 53.07 -26.57
N GLY A 129 20.73 53.60 -27.09
CA GLY A 129 21.09 54.99 -26.81
C GLY A 129 22.32 55.26 -25.94
N ASP A 130 23.51 55.04 -26.50
CA ASP A 130 24.58 56.05 -26.39
C ASP A 130 24.02 57.40 -26.89
N TYR A 131 23.79 58.42 -26.02
CA TYR A 131 24.06 59.84 -26.34
C TYR A 131 23.85 60.84 -25.17
N ILE A 132 24.98 61.45 -24.77
CA ILE A 132 25.25 62.89 -24.50
C ILE A 132 24.91 63.54 -23.14
N ASN A 133 26.01 63.99 -22.52
CA ASN A 133 26.13 65.12 -21.60
C ASN A 133 25.74 66.46 -22.22
N VAL A 134 24.90 67.28 -21.56
CA VAL A 134 25.05 68.75 -21.59
C VAL A 134 24.64 69.34 -20.23
N LEU A 135 25.63 69.91 -19.52
CA LEU A 135 25.47 70.88 -18.42
C LEU A 135 24.89 72.21 -18.97
N PRO A 136 24.16 72.96 -18.15
CA PRO A 136 24.79 74.11 -17.49
C PRO A 136 24.74 74.05 -15.96
#